data_AF-A0A1G7KT04-F1
#
_entry.id   AF-A0A1G7KT04-F1
#
_cell.length_a   1.000
_cell.length_b   1.000
_cell.length_c   1.000
_cell.angle_alpha   90.00
_cell.angle_beta   90.00
_cell.angle_gamma   90.00
#
_symmetry.space_group_name_H-M   'P 1'
#
loop_
_entity.id
_entity.type
_entity.pdbx_description
1 polymer ?
#
loop_
_entity_poly.entity_id
_entity_poly.type
_entity_poly.pdbx_seq_one_letter_code
_entity_poly.pdbx_strand_id
1 'polypeptide(L)'
;MPAPSADSFAALARSSPWRWSTLRFTVTWPGDRWTTGAVRAWLRRPDALRVESVDGGLLRAERTPAPTIGILGPGGGTTRTAAWASQTDPPALRPDGFVAERPDDPFVTYDDPMHDSYHWVAMLDPAELADGVDRQTGERTPALRVESVEAVEHAGRAAWEAVVVPEDTYEPRCGCCPLLRTRAVDLVEFEDHPEHLLEVYPDAFRVRLDVQTGVCVLTEEIGGLSPGKGHDLRIEAVNEPMDDALFVRRRREERGGLADWLEKRGARRAERARRRR
;
A
#
# COMPACT_ATOMS: atom_id res chain seq x y z
N MET A 1 -8.39 23.75 -9.93
CA MET A 1 -7.94 22.36 -10.09
C MET A 1 -8.13 21.97 -11.55
N PRO A 2 -7.25 21.18 -12.16
CA PRO A 2 -7.48 20.67 -13.52
C PRO A 2 -8.81 19.92 -13.61
N ALA A 3 -9.42 19.93 -14.79
CA ALA A 3 -10.63 19.14 -15.03
C ALA A 3 -10.26 17.64 -15.03
N PRO A 4 -11.13 16.76 -14.48
CA PRO A 4 -10.90 15.33 -14.52
C PRO A 4 -10.84 14.84 -15.98
N SER A 5 -9.81 14.08 -16.29
CA SER A 5 -9.60 13.41 -17.58
C SER A 5 -8.78 12.14 -17.35
N ALA A 6 -8.80 11.19 -18.29
CA ALA A 6 -7.98 9.97 -18.19
C ALA A 6 -6.49 10.28 -18.02
N ASP A 7 -5.99 11.26 -18.78
CA ASP A 7 -4.59 11.68 -18.73
C ASP A 7 -4.24 12.36 -17.39
N SER A 8 -5.10 13.24 -16.87
CA SER A 8 -4.89 13.82 -15.54
C SER A 8 -5.00 12.79 -14.42
N PHE A 9 -5.90 11.80 -14.54
CA PHE A 9 -6.06 10.71 -13.57
C PHE A 9 -4.78 9.87 -13.49
N ALA A 10 -4.21 9.48 -14.63
CA ALA A 10 -2.92 8.80 -14.69
C ALA A 10 -1.79 9.66 -14.07
N ALA A 11 -1.73 10.96 -14.40
CA ALA A 11 -0.73 11.85 -13.82
C ALA A 11 -0.88 12.02 -12.29
N LEU A 12 -2.12 12.04 -11.78
CA LEU A 12 -2.40 12.08 -10.34
C LEU A 12 -1.91 10.79 -9.65
N ALA A 13 -2.18 9.62 -10.23
CA ALA A 13 -1.67 8.34 -9.75
C ALA A 13 -0.13 8.31 -9.73
N ARG A 14 0.54 8.85 -10.76
CA ARG A 14 2.00 9.00 -10.78
C ARG A 14 2.53 9.93 -9.68
N SER A 15 1.71 10.84 -9.15
CA SER A 15 2.21 11.91 -8.29
C SER A 15 2.27 11.56 -6.81
N SER A 16 1.60 10.49 -6.35
CA SER A 16 1.43 10.21 -4.91
C SER A 16 2.71 10.35 -4.06
N PRO A 17 3.88 9.81 -4.47
CA PRO A 17 5.10 9.85 -3.66
C PRO A 17 5.54 11.24 -3.19
N TRP A 18 5.21 12.28 -3.96
CA TRP A 18 5.66 13.66 -3.72
C TRP A 18 4.57 14.59 -3.16
N ARG A 19 3.33 14.12 -2.99
CA ARG A 19 2.20 14.98 -2.62
C ARG A 19 1.93 15.07 -1.12
N TRP A 20 2.51 14.16 -0.35
CA TRP A 20 2.28 14.07 1.09
C TRP A 20 3.48 13.42 1.80
N SER A 21 3.68 13.80 3.05
CA SER A 21 4.72 13.29 3.94
C SER A 21 4.15 12.51 5.13
N THR A 22 2.93 12.84 5.59
CA THR A 22 2.21 12.05 6.59
C THR A 22 0.76 11.81 6.17
N LEU A 23 0.25 10.64 6.54
CA LEU A 23 -1.15 10.27 6.37
C LEU A 23 -1.66 9.54 7.61
N ARG A 24 -2.86 9.92 8.04
CA ARG A 24 -3.66 9.15 8.97
C ARG A 24 -4.97 8.77 8.29
N PHE A 25 -5.30 7.49 8.32
CA PHE A 25 -6.46 6.97 7.60
C PHE A 25 -7.02 5.71 8.26
N THR A 26 -8.25 5.38 7.89
CA THR A 26 -8.88 4.09 8.18
C THR A 26 -9.16 3.40 6.85
N VAL A 27 -8.89 2.10 6.74
CA VAL A 27 -9.17 1.30 5.54
C VAL A 27 -9.99 0.06 5.88
N THR A 28 -10.88 -0.30 4.97
CA THR A 28 -11.73 -1.49 5.02
C THR A 28 -11.68 -2.23 3.70
N TRP A 29 -11.97 -3.54 3.70
CA TRP A 29 -11.99 -4.39 2.51
C TRP A 29 -13.36 -5.04 2.34
N PRO A 30 -14.34 -4.32 1.78
CA PRO A 30 -15.65 -4.88 1.49
C PRO A 30 -15.53 -6.12 0.60
N GLY A 31 -16.34 -7.16 0.90
CA GLY A 31 -16.39 -8.38 0.10
C GLY A 31 -15.14 -9.28 0.16
N ASP A 32 -14.10 -8.92 0.90
CA ASP A 32 -12.94 -9.77 1.12
C ASP A 32 -13.20 -10.75 2.28
N ARG A 33 -13.16 -12.06 1.97
CA ARG A 33 -13.34 -13.13 2.96
C ARG A 33 -12.09 -13.46 3.76
N TRP A 34 -10.91 -13.05 3.27
CA TRP A 34 -9.61 -13.34 3.86
C TRP A 34 -9.09 -12.15 4.65
N THR A 35 -9.32 -10.94 4.16
CA THR A 35 -9.00 -9.69 4.86
C THR A 35 -10.22 -9.23 5.65
N THR A 36 -10.32 -9.69 6.90
CA THR A 36 -11.43 -9.31 7.79
C THR A 36 -10.98 -8.25 8.78
N GLY A 37 -11.69 -7.12 8.82
CA GLY A 37 -11.48 -6.06 9.80
C GLY A 37 -10.99 -4.75 9.20
N ALA A 38 -11.54 -3.65 9.71
CA ALA A 38 -11.05 -2.32 9.45
C ALA A 38 -9.77 -2.07 10.26
N VAL A 39 -8.80 -1.39 9.67
CA VAL A 39 -7.60 -0.94 10.39
C VAL A 39 -7.43 0.57 10.27
N ARG A 40 -6.85 1.17 11.31
CA ARG A 40 -6.47 2.58 11.33
C ARG A 40 -4.96 2.68 11.31
N ALA A 41 -4.42 3.52 10.45
CA ALA A 41 -2.99 3.65 10.28
C ALA A 41 -2.52 5.09 10.32
N TRP A 42 -1.27 5.22 10.75
CA TRP A 42 -0.45 6.42 10.68
C TRP A 42 0.78 6.07 9.88
N LEU A 43 1.03 6.82 8.83
CA LEU A 43 2.18 6.66 7.97
C LEU A 43 2.91 7.99 7.90
N ARG A 44 4.22 7.96 8.10
CA ARG A 44 5.09 9.11 7.86
C ARG A 44 6.25 8.66 6.98
N ARG A 45 6.25 9.17 5.76
CA ARG A 45 7.31 8.94 4.79
C ARG A 45 8.65 9.50 5.30
N PRO A 46 9.77 8.87 4.94
CA PRO A 46 9.83 7.66 4.10
C PRO A 46 9.41 6.38 4.85
N ASP A 47 9.73 6.23 6.12
CA ASP A 47 9.97 4.91 6.69
C ASP A 47 8.98 4.46 7.77
N ALA A 48 8.14 5.34 8.31
CA ALA A 48 7.48 5.08 9.57
C ALA A 48 6.01 4.66 9.40
N LEU A 49 5.63 3.55 10.05
CA LEU A 49 4.29 2.98 10.00
C LEU A 49 3.80 2.60 11.39
N ARG A 50 2.55 2.94 11.69
CA ARG A 50 1.79 2.41 12.80
C ARG A 50 0.44 1.94 12.29
N VAL A 51 0.00 0.77 12.70
CA VAL A 51 -1.32 0.22 12.40
C VAL A 51 -1.97 -0.27 13.67
N GLU A 52 -3.23 0.09 13.85
CA GLU A 52 -4.11 -0.35 14.92
C GLU A 52 -5.38 -0.97 14.34
N SER A 53 -5.95 -1.92 15.07
CA SER A 53 -7.36 -2.29 14.90
C SER A 53 -8.26 -1.10 15.22
N VAL A 54 -9.48 -1.07 14.70
CA VAL A 54 -10.46 -0.01 15.01
C VAL A 54 -10.80 0.10 16.51
N ASP A 55 -10.64 -0.98 17.27
CA ASP A 55 -10.82 -0.98 18.73
C ASP A 55 -9.59 -0.44 19.51
N GLY A 56 -8.56 0.03 18.81
CA GLY A 56 -7.35 0.63 19.39
C GLY A 56 -6.25 -0.36 19.76
N GLY A 57 -6.40 -1.65 19.44
CA GLY A 57 -5.35 -2.65 19.61
C GLY A 57 -4.19 -2.42 18.63
N LEU A 58 -2.97 -2.27 19.14
CA LEU A 58 -1.76 -2.08 18.32
C LEU A 58 -1.40 -3.36 17.56
N LEU A 59 -1.41 -3.28 16.23
CA LEU A 59 -1.02 -4.38 15.34
C LEU A 59 0.46 -4.25 14.92
N ARG A 60 0.89 -3.05 14.51
CA ARG A 60 2.25 -2.78 14.02
C ARG A 60 2.71 -1.37 14.39
N ALA A 61 3.98 -1.20 14.71
CA ALA A 61 4.63 0.10 14.87
C ALA A 61 6.13 -0.06 14.61
N GLU A 62 6.60 0.43 13.47
CA GLU A 62 7.97 0.21 13.01
C GLU A 62 8.47 1.32 12.07
N ARG A 63 9.78 1.24 11.78
CA ARG A 63 10.46 2.00 10.75
C ARG A 63 11.11 1.04 9.76
N THR A 64 10.85 1.23 8.48
CA THR A 64 11.39 0.43 7.38
C THR A 64 12.74 1.00 6.94
N PRO A 65 13.85 0.23 7.02
CA PRO A 65 15.13 0.70 6.51
C PRO A 65 15.09 0.87 4.98
N ALA A 66 15.88 1.80 4.47
CA ALA A 66 16.04 1.97 3.02
C ALA A 66 16.61 0.70 2.37
N PRO A 67 16.09 0.26 1.20
CA PRO A 67 16.57 -0.93 0.55
C PRO A 67 18.02 -0.76 0.09
N THR A 68 18.78 -1.86 0.16
CA THR A 68 20.17 -1.91 -0.29
C THR A 68 20.25 -2.79 -1.54
N ILE A 69 20.78 -2.21 -2.62
CA ILE A 69 20.88 -2.84 -3.93
C ILE A 69 22.31 -3.36 -4.10
N GLY A 70 22.44 -4.64 -4.43
CA GLY A 70 23.71 -5.27 -4.81
C GLY A 70 23.99 -5.05 -6.29
N ILE A 71 25.19 -4.57 -6.61
CA ILE A 71 25.69 -4.43 -7.97
C ILE A 71 26.76 -5.49 -8.16
N LEU A 72 26.47 -6.48 -9.01
CA LEU A 72 27.40 -7.57 -9.32
C LEU A 72 28.13 -7.27 -10.63
N GLY A 73 29.45 -7.33 -10.61
CA GLY A 73 30.28 -7.20 -11.80
C GLY A 73 31.47 -8.17 -11.80
N PRO A 74 32.20 -8.27 -12.93
CA PRO A 74 33.32 -9.20 -13.07
C PRO A 74 34.45 -9.00 -12.03
N GLY A 75 34.56 -7.81 -11.44
CA GLY A 75 35.56 -7.47 -10.43
C GLY A 75 35.09 -7.61 -8.96
N GLY A 76 33.91 -8.18 -8.72
CA GLY A 76 33.31 -8.31 -7.39
C GLY A 76 31.98 -7.56 -7.26
N GLY A 77 31.39 -7.61 -6.06
CA GLY A 77 30.12 -6.97 -5.74
C GLY A 77 30.29 -5.68 -4.94
N THR A 78 29.49 -4.66 -5.25
CA THR A 78 29.33 -3.47 -4.39
C THR A 78 27.86 -3.33 -3.99
N THR A 79 27.57 -2.53 -2.97
CA THR A 79 26.20 -2.25 -2.53
C THR A 79 25.93 -0.77 -2.50
N ARG A 80 24.71 -0.36 -2.88
CA ARG A 80 24.25 1.02 -2.80
C ARG A 80 22.86 1.08 -2.17
N THR A 81 22.67 1.98 -1.21
CA THR A 81 21.35 2.22 -0.62
C THR A 81 20.51 3.05 -1.57
N ALA A 82 19.27 2.64 -1.82
CA ALA A 82 18.31 3.37 -2.63
C ALA A 82 17.80 4.61 -1.89
N ALA A 83 17.55 5.69 -2.63
CA ALA A 83 16.81 6.84 -2.13
C ALA A 83 15.30 6.57 -2.20
N TRP A 84 14.53 7.13 -1.26
CA TRP A 84 13.08 7.07 -1.33
C TRP A 84 12.56 8.18 -2.23
N ALA A 85 11.62 7.88 -3.12
CA ALA A 85 11.02 8.87 -4.02
C ALA A 85 10.46 10.07 -3.25
N SER A 86 9.86 9.85 -2.07
CA SER A 86 9.34 10.91 -1.21
C SER A 86 10.41 11.85 -0.62
N GLN A 87 11.69 11.52 -0.77
CA GLN A 87 12.84 12.32 -0.34
C GLN A 87 13.62 12.91 -1.51
N THR A 88 13.24 12.62 -2.75
CA THR A 88 13.81 13.25 -3.93
C THR A 88 13.05 14.52 -4.28
N ASP A 89 13.68 15.36 -5.09
CA ASP A 89 12.92 16.38 -5.80
C ASP A 89 11.88 15.70 -6.71
N PRO A 90 10.67 16.30 -6.87
CA PRO A 90 9.71 15.79 -7.83
C PRO A 90 10.31 15.77 -9.24
N PRO A 91 10.00 14.73 -10.05
CA PRO A 91 10.44 14.66 -11.43
C PRO A 91 9.71 15.71 -12.29
N ALA A 92 9.89 15.62 -13.61
CA ALA A 92 9.25 16.52 -14.56
C ALA A 92 7.74 16.66 -14.28
N LEU A 93 7.31 17.90 -14.02
CA LEU A 93 5.92 18.23 -13.77
C LEU A 93 5.26 18.76 -15.04
N ARG A 94 4.00 18.40 -15.22
CA ARG A 94 3.08 18.96 -16.20
C ARG A 94 2.66 20.38 -15.80
N PRO A 95 2.04 21.16 -16.71
CA PRO A 95 1.49 22.48 -16.38
C PRO A 95 0.41 22.47 -15.27
N ASP A 96 -0.26 21.33 -15.05
CA ASP A 96 -1.24 21.15 -13.98
C ASP A 96 -0.62 20.78 -12.61
N GLY A 97 0.72 20.68 -12.55
CA GLY A 97 1.48 20.38 -11.34
C GLY A 97 1.55 18.90 -10.97
N PHE A 98 1.06 18.00 -11.83
CA PHE A 98 1.23 16.56 -11.65
C PHE A 98 2.48 16.04 -12.35
N VAL A 99 3.00 14.92 -11.88
CA VAL A 99 4.13 14.22 -12.47
C VAL A 99 3.78 13.78 -13.89
N ALA A 100 4.60 14.20 -14.86
CA ALA A 100 4.51 13.76 -16.24
C ALA A 100 4.91 12.29 -16.34
N GLU A 101 6.09 11.98 -15.86
CA GLU A 101 6.74 10.67 -15.94
C GLU A 101 7.58 10.42 -14.70
N ARG A 102 7.59 9.16 -14.24
CA ARG A 102 8.43 8.74 -13.11
C ARG A 102 9.81 8.31 -13.60
N PRO A 103 10.90 8.67 -12.90
CA PRO A 103 12.22 8.15 -13.21
C PRO A 103 12.26 6.62 -13.15
N ASP A 104 12.78 6.00 -14.20
CA ASP A 104 13.19 4.60 -14.20
C ASP A 104 14.62 4.48 -13.65
N ASP A 105 14.77 4.80 -12.35
CA ASP A 105 16.03 4.68 -11.63
C ASP A 105 15.95 3.52 -10.64
N PRO A 106 16.71 2.43 -10.82
CA PRO A 106 16.68 1.29 -9.91
C PRO A 106 17.12 1.66 -8.48
N PHE A 107 17.76 2.81 -8.28
CA PHE A 107 18.19 3.31 -6.98
C PHE A 107 17.21 4.32 -6.36
N VAL A 108 16.02 4.47 -6.94
CA VAL A 108 14.88 5.14 -6.32
C VAL A 108 13.82 4.11 -5.98
N THR A 109 13.47 4.00 -4.69
CA THR A 109 12.35 3.16 -4.25
C THR A 109 11.07 3.99 -4.12
N TYR A 110 9.98 3.42 -4.62
CA TYR A 110 8.62 3.97 -4.54
C TYR A 110 7.76 3.26 -3.50
N ASP A 111 8.28 2.25 -2.82
CA ASP A 111 7.51 1.49 -1.83
C ASP A 111 7.31 2.34 -0.58
N ASP A 112 6.05 2.54 -0.19
CA ASP A 112 5.70 2.98 1.15
C ASP A 112 5.86 1.83 2.18
N PRO A 113 6.01 2.13 3.48
CA PRO A 113 6.01 1.10 4.53
C PRO A 113 4.79 0.19 4.43
N MET A 114 5.06 -1.11 4.29
CA MET A 114 4.05 -2.12 3.98
C MET A 114 3.33 -2.64 5.24
N HIS A 115 2.01 -2.82 5.13
CA HIS A 115 1.23 -3.66 6.04
C HIS A 115 0.68 -4.87 5.27
N ASP A 116 1.23 -6.03 5.58
CA ASP A 116 0.77 -7.39 5.23
C ASP A 116 0.70 -7.78 3.74
N SER A 117 0.53 -6.84 2.80
CA SER A 117 0.49 -7.13 1.36
C SER A 117 0.96 -5.97 0.49
N TYR A 118 1.33 -6.23 -0.76
CA TYR A 118 1.64 -5.18 -1.73
C TYR A 118 0.41 -4.40 -2.22
N HIS A 119 -0.80 -4.94 -2.06
CA HIS A 119 -2.03 -4.17 -2.26
C HIS A 119 -2.05 -2.90 -1.39
N TRP A 120 -1.57 -2.98 -0.13
CA TRP A 120 -1.39 -1.84 0.75
C TRP A 120 -0.45 -0.77 0.17
N VAL A 121 0.67 -1.21 -0.41
CA VAL A 121 1.65 -0.30 -1.00
C VAL A 121 1.07 0.32 -2.28
N ALA A 122 0.41 -0.49 -3.11
CA ALA A 122 -0.20 -0.04 -4.34
C ALA A 122 -1.34 0.96 -4.09
N MET A 123 -2.15 0.82 -3.02
CA MET A 123 -3.18 1.83 -2.74
C MET A 123 -2.56 3.19 -2.34
N LEU A 124 -1.43 3.20 -1.64
CA LEU A 124 -0.72 4.41 -1.23
C LEU A 124 0.04 5.04 -2.40
N ASP A 125 0.57 4.22 -3.29
CA ASP A 125 1.30 4.62 -4.48
C ASP A 125 0.76 3.92 -5.75
N PRO A 126 -0.35 4.40 -6.32
CA PRO A 126 -1.11 3.65 -7.34
C PRO A 126 -0.60 3.88 -8.76
N ALA A 127 0.73 3.93 -8.94
CA ALA A 127 1.37 4.17 -10.24
C ALA A 127 0.97 3.14 -11.31
N GLU A 128 0.66 1.91 -10.89
CA GLU A 128 0.17 0.83 -11.75
C GLU A 128 -1.17 1.16 -12.44
N LEU A 129 -1.91 2.17 -11.96
CA LEU A 129 -3.11 2.68 -12.64
C LEU A 129 -2.79 3.64 -13.79
N ALA A 130 -1.56 4.13 -13.87
CA ALA A 130 -1.13 5.09 -14.88
C ALA A 130 -0.34 4.42 -15.99
N ASP A 131 0.66 3.63 -15.60
CA ASP A 131 1.69 3.12 -16.48
C ASP A 131 1.69 1.60 -16.50
N GLY A 132 1.53 1.04 -17.69
CA GLY A 132 1.75 -0.36 -18.01
C GLY A 132 2.99 -0.52 -18.88
N VAL A 133 3.33 -1.76 -19.19
CA VAL A 133 4.48 -2.11 -20.03
C VAL A 133 4.02 -3.03 -21.14
N ASP A 134 4.37 -2.69 -22.37
CA ASP A 134 4.21 -3.61 -23.49
C ASP A 134 5.22 -4.76 -23.34
N ARG A 135 4.73 -5.99 -23.17
CA ARG A 135 5.59 -7.15 -22.92
C ARG A 135 6.49 -7.54 -24.09
N GLN A 136 6.20 -7.07 -25.31
CA GLN A 136 7.00 -7.36 -26.50
C GLN A 136 8.12 -6.33 -26.67
N THR A 137 7.82 -5.05 -26.45
CA THR A 137 8.78 -3.95 -26.70
C THR A 137 9.48 -3.46 -25.43
N GLY A 138 8.90 -3.70 -24.25
CA GLY A 138 9.32 -3.12 -22.98
C GLY A 138 8.98 -1.63 -22.85
N GLU A 139 8.22 -1.06 -23.79
CA GLU A 139 7.87 0.37 -23.77
C GLU A 139 6.74 0.66 -22.78
N ARG A 140 6.83 1.82 -22.13
CA ARG A 140 5.78 2.33 -21.24
C ARG A 140 4.57 2.75 -22.08
N THR A 141 3.41 2.25 -21.68
CA THR A 141 2.12 2.46 -22.36
C THR A 141 1.03 2.62 -21.29
N PRO A 142 -0.16 3.17 -21.58
CA PRO A 142 -1.22 3.21 -20.58
C PRO A 142 -1.54 1.80 -20.04
N ALA A 143 -1.68 1.69 -18.71
CA ALA A 143 -2.07 0.44 -18.04
C ALA A 143 -3.56 0.11 -18.23
N LEU A 144 -4.39 1.14 -18.39
CA LEU A 144 -5.85 1.04 -18.28
C LEU A 144 -6.53 1.68 -19.49
N ARG A 145 -7.63 1.07 -19.93
CA ARG A 145 -8.68 1.76 -20.66
C ARG A 145 -9.59 2.47 -19.68
N VAL A 146 -9.63 3.79 -19.77
CA VAL A 146 -10.48 4.63 -18.90
C VAL A 146 -11.78 4.95 -19.62
N GLU A 147 -12.90 4.46 -19.10
CA GLU A 147 -14.22 4.68 -19.70
C GLU A 147 -14.81 6.03 -19.31
N SER A 148 -14.61 6.44 -18.05
CA SER A 148 -15.04 7.73 -17.54
C SER A 148 -14.10 8.23 -16.44
N VAL A 149 -14.06 9.55 -16.25
CA VAL A 149 -13.45 10.17 -15.07
C VAL A 149 -14.34 11.32 -14.61
N GLU A 150 -14.73 11.32 -13.35
CA GLU A 150 -15.62 12.31 -12.76
C GLU A 150 -15.06 12.86 -11.45
N ALA A 151 -15.31 14.14 -11.20
CA ALA A 151 -14.99 14.74 -9.91
C ALA A 151 -16.09 14.39 -8.90
N VAL A 152 -15.69 13.79 -7.79
CA VAL A 152 -16.58 13.34 -6.72
C VAL A 152 -16.08 13.79 -5.35
N GLU A 153 -16.88 13.54 -4.33
CA GLU A 153 -16.43 13.61 -2.95
C GLU A 153 -16.30 12.17 -2.39
N HIS A 154 -15.19 11.89 -1.73
CA HIS A 154 -14.99 10.65 -0.98
C HIS A 154 -14.64 11.02 0.46
N ALA A 155 -15.48 10.59 1.40
CA ALA A 155 -15.26 10.79 2.84
C ALA A 155 -15.08 12.27 3.28
N GLY A 156 -15.70 13.24 2.59
CA GLY A 156 -15.54 14.68 2.87
C GLY A 156 -14.37 15.34 2.14
N ARG A 157 -13.74 14.64 1.18
CA ARG A 157 -12.55 15.11 0.45
C ARG A 157 -12.77 15.02 -1.05
N ALA A 158 -12.20 15.96 -1.80
CA ALA A 158 -12.26 15.93 -3.25
C ALA A 158 -11.49 14.72 -3.80
N ALA A 159 -12.16 13.93 -4.63
CA ALA A 159 -11.60 12.76 -5.28
C ALA A 159 -11.98 12.74 -6.77
N TRP A 160 -11.22 11.99 -7.55
CA TRP A 160 -11.60 11.63 -8.92
C TRP A 160 -11.96 10.17 -8.98
N GLU A 161 -13.17 9.87 -9.44
CA GLU A 161 -13.64 8.52 -9.72
C GLU A 161 -13.39 8.20 -11.18
N ALA A 162 -12.89 7.00 -11.47
CA ALA A 162 -12.80 6.47 -12.82
C ALA A 162 -13.43 5.08 -12.88
N VAL A 163 -14.09 4.77 -14.00
CA VAL A 163 -14.41 3.40 -14.39
C VAL A 163 -13.36 2.95 -15.38
N VAL A 164 -12.67 1.85 -15.07
CA VAL A 164 -11.48 1.40 -15.79
C VAL A 164 -11.52 -0.08 -16.09
N VAL A 165 -10.92 -0.46 -17.21
CA VAL A 165 -10.64 -1.85 -17.59
C VAL A 165 -9.12 -1.98 -17.74
N PRO A 166 -8.45 -2.87 -16.99
CA PRO A 166 -7.02 -3.10 -17.17
C PRO A 166 -6.73 -3.68 -18.56
N GLU A 167 -5.74 -3.11 -19.24
CA GLU A 167 -5.25 -3.62 -20.51
C GLU A 167 -4.25 -4.76 -20.29
N ASP A 168 -3.87 -5.48 -21.35
CA ASP A 168 -2.85 -6.56 -21.27
C ASP A 168 -1.46 -6.05 -20.85
N THR A 169 -1.27 -4.73 -20.87
CA THR A 169 -0.08 -3.98 -20.46
C THR A 169 -0.10 -3.65 -18.96
N TYR A 170 -1.23 -3.84 -18.27
CA TYR A 170 -1.31 -3.62 -16.83
C TYR A 170 -0.33 -4.52 -16.09
N GLU A 171 0.62 -3.90 -15.39
CA GLU A 171 1.63 -4.57 -14.59
C GLU A 171 1.42 -4.17 -13.12
N PRO A 172 0.74 -5.02 -12.33
CA PRO A 172 0.54 -4.72 -10.92
C PRO A 172 1.88 -4.78 -10.18
N ARG A 173 1.98 -4.03 -9.08
CA ARG A 173 3.13 -4.10 -8.18
C ARG A 173 3.39 -5.53 -7.67
N CYS A 174 2.33 -6.33 -7.54
CA CYS A 174 2.41 -7.73 -7.15
C CYS A 174 1.26 -8.54 -7.76
N GLY A 175 1.59 -9.66 -8.40
CA GLY A 175 0.61 -10.53 -9.07
C GLY A 175 -0.34 -11.26 -8.11
N CYS A 176 0.09 -11.61 -6.90
CA CYS A 176 -0.76 -12.32 -5.94
C CYS A 176 -1.70 -11.41 -5.14
N CYS A 177 -1.46 -10.09 -5.12
CA CYS A 177 -2.29 -9.09 -4.44
C CYS A 177 -2.37 -7.76 -5.22
N PRO A 178 -2.84 -7.78 -6.48
CA PRO A 178 -2.94 -6.59 -7.32
C PRO A 178 -4.02 -5.63 -6.79
N LEU A 179 -4.00 -4.35 -7.20
CA LEU A 179 -5.18 -3.50 -7.01
C LEU A 179 -6.35 -3.99 -7.87
N LEU A 180 -6.07 -4.32 -9.13
CA LEU A 180 -7.09 -4.72 -10.11
C LEU A 180 -6.81 -6.15 -10.55
N ARG A 181 -7.50 -7.13 -9.93
CA ARG A 181 -7.27 -8.55 -10.21
C ARG A 181 -7.87 -8.96 -11.56
N THR A 182 -7.02 -9.35 -12.50
CA THR A 182 -7.43 -9.82 -13.83
C THR A 182 -6.97 -11.24 -14.11
N ARG A 183 -7.58 -11.86 -15.12
CA ARG A 183 -7.17 -13.18 -15.60
C ARG A 183 -5.74 -13.19 -16.09
N ALA A 184 -5.32 -12.16 -16.81
CA ALA A 184 -3.97 -12.06 -17.36
C ALA A 184 -2.91 -12.03 -16.25
N VAL A 185 -3.17 -11.29 -15.16
CA VAL A 185 -2.29 -11.26 -13.99
C VAL A 185 -2.25 -12.62 -13.30
N ASP A 186 -3.42 -13.20 -13.02
CA ASP A 186 -3.53 -14.48 -12.33
C ASP A 186 -2.86 -15.63 -13.11
N LEU A 187 -2.94 -15.64 -14.45
CA LEU A 187 -2.31 -16.67 -15.27
C LEU A 187 -0.78 -16.63 -15.20
N VAL A 188 -0.19 -15.45 -15.00
CA VAL A 188 1.25 -15.28 -14.82
C VAL A 188 1.68 -15.65 -13.40
N GLU A 189 0.94 -15.18 -12.39
CA GLU A 189 1.28 -15.44 -10.98
C GLU A 189 1.06 -16.91 -10.59
N PHE A 190 -0.01 -17.52 -11.06
CA PHE A 190 -0.48 -18.83 -10.64
C PHE A 190 -0.41 -19.86 -11.77
N GLU A 191 0.57 -19.74 -12.68
CA GLU A 191 0.77 -20.66 -13.81
C GLU A 191 0.74 -22.13 -13.37
N ASP A 192 1.41 -22.45 -12.26
CA ASP A 192 1.49 -23.80 -11.67
C ASP A 192 0.36 -24.13 -10.66
N HIS A 193 -0.55 -23.18 -10.41
CA HIS A 193 -1.56 -23.25 -9.35
C HIS A 193 -2.97 -22.87 -9.87
N PRO A 194 -3.56 -23.68 -10.77
CA PRO A 194 -4.85 -23.37 -11.40
C PRO A 194 -6.01 -23.22 -10.39
N GLU A 195 -5.89 -23.81 -9.20
CA GLU A 195 -6.84 -23.67 -8.09
C GLU A 195 -6.96 -22.23 -7.56
N HIS A 196 -6.00 -21.35 -7.89
CA HIS A 196 -6.03 -19.95 -7.52
C HIS A 196 -6.74 -19.06 -8.54
N LEU A 197 -6.99 -19.56 -9.77
CA LEU A 197 -7.69 -18.81 -10.80
C LEU A 197 -9.17 -18.60 -10.44
N LEU A 198 -9.72 -17.43 -10.78
CA LEU A 198 -11.15 -17.20 -10.67
C LEU A 198 -11.89 -17.82 -11.86
N GLU A 199 -13.09 -18.35 -11.60
CA GLU A 199 -13.96 -18.84 -12.66
C GLU A 199 -14.48 -17.67 -13.52
N VAL A 200 -14.84 -16.55 -12.89
CA VAL A 200 -15.28 -15.31 -13.55
C VAL A 200 -14.57 -14.12 -12.92
N TYR A 201 -13.98 -13.28 -13.77
CA TYR A 201 -13.28 -12.06 -13.37
C TYR A 201 -14.20 -10.83 -13.47
N PRO A 202 -13.88 -9.73 -12.78
CA PRO A 202 -14.57 -8.46 -12.95
C PRO A 202 -14.51 -7.98 -14.40
N ASP A 203 -15.59 -7.34 -14.86
CA ASP A 203 -15.67 -6.76 -16.20
C ASP A 203 -14.96 -5.40 -16.27
N ALA A 204 -15.03 -4.65 -15.16
CA ALA A 204 -14.39 -3.36 -14.97
C ALA A 204 -14.17 -3.10 -13.47
N PHE A 205 -13.54 -1.98 -13.16
CA PHE A 205 -13.31 -1.53 -11.79
C PHE A 205 -13.70 -0.07 -11.65
N ARG A 206 -14.35 0.28 -10.53
CA ARG A 206 -14.46 1.65 -10.09
C ARG A 206 -13.27 1.95 -9.19
N VAL A 207 -12.56 3.02 -9.49
CA VAL A 207 -11.38 3.45 -8.74
C VAL A 207 -11.51 4.91 -8.36
N ARG A 208 -11.10 5.28 -7.13
CA ARG A 208 -11.05 6.68 -6.71
C ARG A 208 -9.67 7.09 -6.26
N LEU A 209 -9.21 8.25 -6.71
CA LEU A 209 -7.98 8.89 -6.25
C LEU A 209 -8.31 10.17 -5.47
N ASP A 210 -7.77 10.34 -4.26
CA ASP A 210 -7.85 11.61 -3.54
C ASP A 210 -7.01 12.68 -4.26
N VAL A 211 -7.62 13.82 -4.60
CA VAL A 211 -6.96 14.83 -5.46
C VAL A 211 -5.77 15.51 -4.77
N GLN A 212 -5.82 15.62 -3.44
CA GLN A 212 -4.73 16.23 -2.69
C GLN A 212 -3.51 15.31 -2.66
N THR A 213 -3.69 14.01 -2.47
CA THR A 213 -2.62 13.06 -2.14
C THR A 213 -2.24 12.14 -3.29
N GLY A 214 -3.13 11.88 -4.24
CA GLY A 214 -2.97 10.86 -5.29
C GLY A 214 -3.13 9.42 -4.80
N VAL A 215 -3.50 9.22 -3.53
CA VAL A 215 -3.77 7.89 -2.95
C VAL A 215 -5.02 7.30 -3.57
N CYS A 216 -4.98 6.00 -3.88
CA CYS A 216 -6.14 5.24 -4.31
C CYS A 216 -7.01 4.94 -3.09
N VAL A 217 -8.07 5.73 -2.91
CA VAL A 217 -8.98 5.66 -1.76
C VAL A 217 -10.11 4.65 -1.93
N LEU A 218 -10.37 4.20 -3.15
CA LEU A 218 -11.38 3.17 -3.41
C LEU A 218 -10.96 2.28 -4.58
N THR A 219 -11.16 0.98 -4.43
CA THR A 219 -11.35 0.07 -5.57
C THR A 219 -12.64 -0.72 -5.35
N GLU A 220 -13.36 -0.98 -6.43
CA GLU A 220 -14.59 -1.78 -6.40
C GLU A 220 -14.72 -2.57 -7.70
N GLU A 221 -14.84 -3.89 -7.60
CA GLU A 221 -15.10 -4.80 -8.71
C GLU A 221 -16.51 -4.55 -9.29
N ILE A 222 -16.59 -4.31 -10.59
CA ILE A 222 -17.85 -4.23 -11.35
C ILE A 222 -18.02 -5.52 -12.15
N GLY A 223 -19.10 -6.24 -11.90
CA GLY A 223 -19.33 -7.56 -12.48
C GLY A 223 -18.51 -8.67 -11.79
N GLY A 224 -18.29 -9.78 -12.48
CA GLY A 224 -17.54 -10.93 -11.94
C GLY A 224 -18.22 -11.69 -10.80
N LEU A 225 -17.44 -12.49 -10.08
CA LEU A 225 -17.93 -13.32 -8.96
C LEU A 225 -18.17 -12.54 -7.66
N SER A 226 -17.50 -11.40 -7.48
CA SER A 226 -17.53 -10.63 -6.23
C SER A 226 -17.79 -9.13 -6.46
N PRO A 227 -18.92 -8.74 -7.10
CA PRO A 227 -19.25 -7.32 -7.28
C PRO A 227 -19.22 -6.57 -5.96
N GLY A 228 -18.64 -5.37 -5.97
CA GLY A 228 -18.47 -4.57 -4.75
C GLY A 228 -17.22 -4.88 -3.94
N LYS A 229 -16.44 -5.91 -4.32
CA LYS A 229 -15.20 -6.26 -3.63
C LYS A 229 -14.09 -5.25 -3.95
N GLY A 230 -13.25 -4.95 -2.96
CA GLY A 230 -12.07 -4.11 -3.13
C GLY A 230 -11.66 -3.49 -1.80
N HIS A 231 -11.36 -2.19 -1.79
CA HIS A 231 -11.06 -1.44 -0.57
C HIS A 231 -11.75 -0.09 -0.53
N ASP A 232 -11.98 0.41 0.67
CA ASP A 232 -12.43 1.78 0.95
C ASP A 232 -11.53 2.37 2.04
N LEU A 233 -10.76 3.41 1.68
CA LEU A 233 -9.80 4.10 2.52
C LEU A 233 -10.26 5.54 2.77
N ARG A 234 -10.62 5.81 4.02
CA ARG A 234 -10.96 7.14 4.52
C ARG A 234 -9.72 7.85 5.05
N ILE A 235 -9.26 8.87 4.32
CA ILE A 235 -8.20 9.79 4.79
C ILE A 235 -8.78 10.70 5.89
N GLU A 236 -8.14 10.70 7.05
CA GLU A 236 -8.54 11.51 8.21
C GLU A 236 -7.67 12.75 8.40
N ALA A 237 -6.38 12.67 8.03
CA ALA A 237 -5.46 13.80 8.03
C ALA A 237 -4.31 13.60 7.05
N VAL A 238 -3.81 14.72 6.52
CA VAL A 238 -2.68 14.79 5.57
C VAL A 238 -1.68 15.80 6.08
N ASN A 239 -0.39 15.45 6.06
CA ASN A 239 0.72 16.30 6.48
C ASN A 239 0.56 16.85 7.92
N GLU A 240 -0.16 16.13 8.78
CA GLU A 240 -0.20 16.44 10.21
C GLU A 240 1.15 16.08 10.86
N PRO A 241 1.66 16.91 11.79
CA PRO A 241 2.84 16.54 12.57
C PRO A 241 2.60 15.24 13.35
N MET A 242 3.52 14.29 13.24
CA MET A 242 3.47 13.01 13.94
C MET A 242 4.74 12.82 14.76
N ASP A 243 4.58 12.52 16.05
CA ASP A 243 5.68 12.30 17.00
C ASP A 243 6.33 10.92 16.77
N ASP A 244 7.66 10.86 16.92
CA ASP A 244 8.44 9.62 16.77
C ASP A 244 7.97 8.49 17.70
N ALA A 245 7.44 8.82 18.87
CA ALA A 245 6.90 7.86 19.82
C ALA A 245 5.68 7.08 19.29
N LEU A 246 5.01 7.55 18.23
CA LEU A 246 3.92 6.81 17.58
C LEU A 246 4.42 5.54 16.87
N PHE A 247 5.64 5.59 16.33
CA PHE A 247 6.20 4.56 15.45
C PHE A 247 7.15 3.60 16.17
N VAL A 248 7.29 3.74 17.48
CA VAL A 248 8.06 2.81 18.30
C VAL A 248 7.07 1.97 19.08
N ARG A 249 7.18 0.64 18.97
CA ARG A 249 6.48 -0.26 19.88
C ARG A 249 6.98 0.02 21.30
N ARG A 250 6.18 0.74 22.10
CA ARG A 250 6.54 1.03 23.50
C ARG A 250 6.72 -0.29 24.24
N ARG A 251 7.95 -0.55 24.66
CA ARG A 251 8.31 -1.68 25.51
C ARG A 251 7.83 -1.41 26.94
N ARG A 252 6.53 -1.52 27.20
CA ARG A 252 5.90 -1.51 28.53
C ARG A 252 4.80 -2.57 28.46
N GLU A 253 4.96 -3.79 28.99
CA GLU A 253 4.88 -4.12 30.42
C GLU A 253 5.65 -5.42 30.85
N GLU A 254 6.85 -5.71 30.35
CA GLU A 254 7.61 -6.87 30.88
C GLU A 254 8.15 -6.69 32.32
N ARG A 255 8.02 -5.48 32.91
CA ARG A 255 8.37 -5.27 34.33
C ARG A 255 7.33 -5.82 35.32
N GLY A 256 6.14 -6.22 34.87
CA GLY A 256 5.20 -6.98 35.70
C GLY A 256 5.56 -8.48 35.76
N GLY A 257 6.14 -9.01 34.67
CA GLY A 257 6.38 -10.44 34.51
C GLY A 257 7.52 -10.99 35.37
N LEU A 258 8.63 -10.27 35.54
CA LEU A 258 9.77 -10.80 36.31
C LEU A 258 9.49 -10.81 37.82
N ALA A 259 8.82 -9.77 38.35
CA ALA A 259 8.41 -9.72 39.75
C ALA A 259 7.37 -10.79 40.07
N ASP A 260 6.32 -10.89 39.26
CA ASP A 260 5.25 -11.88 39.40
C ASP A 260 5.75 -13.33 39.16
N TRP A 261 6.72 -13.52 38.26
CA TRP A 261 7.39 -14.82 38.04
C TRP A 261 8.30 -15.21 39.21
N LEU A 262 9.07 -14.28 39.78
CA LEU A 262 9.93 -14.54 40.95
C LEU A 262 9.09 -14.86 42.20
N GLU A 263 7.98 -14.15 42.39
CA GLU A 263 7.03 -14.38 43.49
C GLU A 263 6.33 -15.75 43.36
N LYS A 264 5.86 -16.09 42.14
CA LYS A 264 5.30 -17.42 41.83
C LYS A 264 6.34 -18.55 41.95
N ARG A 265 7.63 -18.29 41.69
CA ARG A 265 8.71 -19.29 41.88
C ARG A 265 9.05 -19.49 43.35
N GLY A 266 9.02 -18.42 44.15
CA GLY A 266 9.19 -18.47 45.61
C GLY A 266 8.09 -19.29 46.28
N ALA A 267 6.83 -19.04 45.94
CA ALA A 267 5.67 -19.77 46.47
C ALA A 267 5.73 -21.28 46.16
N ARG A 268 6.08 -21.66 44.92
CA ARG A 268 6.20 -23.08 44.51
C ARG A 268 7.35 -23.82 45.20
N ARG A 269 8.44 -23.13 45.56
CA ARG A 269 9.54 -23.72 46.34
C ARG A 269 9.13 -23.97 47.80
N ALA A 270 8.41 -23.05 48.41
CA ALA A 270 7.92 -23.19 49.78
C ALA A 270 6.91 -24.34 49.91
N GLU A 271 6.04 -24.53 48.91
CA GLU A 271 5.05 -25.61 48.93
C GLU A 271 5.68 -27.00 48.73
N ARG A 272 6.71 -27.12 47.87
CA ARG A 272 7.48 -28.38 47.73
C ARG A 272 8.26 -28.75 48.99
N ALA A 273 8.69 -27.78 49.79
CA ALA A 273 9.38 -28.04 51.06
C ALA A 273 8.43 -28.53 52.16
N ARG A 274 7.16 -28.11 52.13
CA ARG A 274 6.12 -28.56 53.08
C ARG A 274 5.60 -29.96 52.79
N ARG A 275 5.55 -30.37 51.52
CA ARG A 275 5.11 -31.73 51.11
C ARG A 275 6.19 -32.82 51.27
N ARG A 276 7.39 -32.47 51.75
CA ARG A 276 8.52 -33.40 52.00
C ARG A 276 8.84 -33.57 53.50
N ARG A 277 7.97 -33.09 54.38
CA ARG A 277 8.03 -33.31 55.83
C ARG A 277 6.86 -34.17 56.27
#